data_AF-A0A543I9I0-F1
#
_entry.id   AF-A0A543I9I0-F1
#
_cell.length_a   1.000
_cell.length_b   1.000
_cell.length_c   1.000
_cell.angle_alpha   90.00
_cell.angle_beta   90.00
_cell.angle_gamma   90.00
#
_symmetry.space_group_name_H-M   'P 1'
#
loop_
_entity.id
_entity.type
_entity.pdbx_description
1 polymer ?
#
loop_
_entity_poly.entity_id
_entity_poly.type
_entity_poly.pdbx_seq_one_letter_code
_entity_poly.pdbx_strand_id
1 'polypeptide(L)'
;MGEAGRLDALERAVEGTLAEGSFEFDGGRAVLRIDGFPVQAATWPPALGAGGVPLLLAGAVLSLAGRPDAARWALAPGAGLLCGALVLALLLRFTPLLDLWSDVELRFAERALVHRRARVPFGDLRPEHLVWKNGRFFRRLYVRHPSLRTQLTGFFGNEERQAEEFRRRLWELISTPDPVRTGDGLTPVQRWIIAASAPYAAVNGFLLDRLGVAPGGSAATADRRTAQELLRDPWGAYDLEQLLGTANWLVQDGHRGGFAREARLAARPPAAQEEYRTLLREVDALIARDDLEPPFVERLIELVRVRYGDEGGEYARLVPRLLRDEPGADVSEEGTELAQFLHRLFNDRDHASGELRRLQVLADPALRANVGRFLIWDYGRALMLYRWGHMVGWLTEEYCWERMLPLAVDVQRRYSSWRDMATCYLQGRLLWSGGGRAQDEYERVVGNLLAEPCSPWNRVPWDLPLTRDWA
;
A
#
# COMPACT_ATOMS: atom_id res chain seq x y z
N MET A 1 24.19 14.94 -9.57
CA MET A 1 24.72 14.45 -8.27
C MET A 1 23.94 13.21 -7.84
N GLY A 2 24.64 12.10 -7.62
CA GLY A 2 24.04 10.89 -7.02
C GLY A 2 23.56 11.13 -5.58
N GLU A 3 22.88 10.15 -4.99
CA GLU A 3 22.34 10.20 -3.63
C GLU A 3 23.45 10.50 -2.59
N ALA A 4 24.59 9.81 -2.68
CA ALA A 4 25.78 10.05 -1.84
C ALA A 4 26.25 11.51 -1.91
N GLY A 5 26.38 12.09 -3.10
CA GLY A 5 26.80 13.48 -3.23
C GLY A 5 25.79 14.49 -2.68
N ARG A 6 24.49 14.15 -2.64
CA ARG A 6 23.44 14.98 -2.02
C ARG A 6 23.46 14.86 -0.51
N LEU A 7 23.75 13.68 0.04
CA LEU A 7 23.98 13.48 1.48
C LEU A 7 25.21 14.26 1.94
N ASP A 8 26.33 14.19 1.22
CA ASP A 8 27.53 15.01 1.50
C ASP A 8 27.23 16.52 1.43
N ALA A 9 26.28 16.93 0.58
CA ALA A 9 25.84 18.32 0.51
C ALA A 9 24.90 18.71 1.66
N LEU A 10 24.12 17.77 2.19
CA LEU A 10 23.29 17.97 3.37
C LEU A 10 24.15 18.06 4.64
N GLU A 11 25.15 17.19 4.79
CA GLU A 11 26.11 17.20 5.90
C GLU A 11 26.93 18.49 5.93
N ARG A 12 27.46 18.92 4.78
CA ARG A 12 28.15 20.23 4.68
C ARG A 12 27.26 21.43 5.01
N ALA A 13 25.94 21.31 4.88
CA ALA A 13 25.04 22.40 5.24
C ALA A 13 24.87 22.53 6.77
N VAL A 14 25.21 21.50 7.55
CA VAL A 14 25.10 21.48 9.01
C VAL A 14 26.45 21.51 9.73
N GLU A 15 27.56 21.39 9.00
CA GLU A 15 28.92 21.51 9.52
C GLU A 15 29.14 22.88 10.22
N GLY A 16 29.65 22.84 11.46
CA GLY A 16 29.86 24.03 12.30
C GLY A 16 28.58 24.62 12.91
N THR A 17 27.45 23.92 12.83
CA THR A 17 26.17 24.36 13.40
C THR A 17 25.75 23.53 14.61
N LEU A 18 24.72 24.02 15.33
CA LEU A 18 24.08 23.23 16.40
C LEU A 18 23.59 21.84 15.94
N ALA A 19 23.32 21.68 14.64
CA ALA A 19 22.74 20.49 14.05
C ALA A 19 23.79 19.45 13.57
N GLU A 20 25.09 19.77 13.61
CA GLU A 20 26.17 18.93 13.06
C GLU A 20 26.17 17.50 13.63
N GLY A 21 25.89 17.35 14.93
CA GLY A 21 25.82 16.05 15.61
C GLY A 21 24.44 15.39 15.63
N SER A 22 23.45 15.92 14.89
CA SER A 22 22.08 15.40 14.88
C SER A 22 21.79 14.43 13.73
N PHE A 23 22.79 14.09 12.92
CA PHE A 23 22.62 13.27 11.71
C PHE A 23 23.59 12.10 11.71
N GLU A 24 23.04 10.90 11.54
CA GLU A 24 23.82 9.68 11.32
C GLU A 24 23.32 9.01 10.04
N PHE A 25 24.20 8.80 9.07
CA PHE A 25 23.88 8.08 7.84
C PHE A 25 24.38 6.64 7.90
N ASP A 26 23.45 5.68 7.87
CA ASP A 26 23.77 4.25 7.69
C ASP A 26 23.72 3.90 6.20
N GLY A 27 24.90 3.94 5.55
CA GLY A 27 25.05 3.60 4.13
C GLY A 27 24.71 2.15 3.78
N GLY A 28 24.76 1.23 4.74
CA GLY A 28 24.37 -0.17 4.54
C GLY A 28 22.85 -0.36 4.49
N ARG A 29 22.09 0.53 5.15
CA ARG A 29 20.62 0.49 5.21
C ARG A 29 19.94 1.60 4.40
N ALA A 30 20.70 2.55 3.85
CA ALA A 30 20.19 3.75 3.20
C ALA A 30 19.16 4.47 4.10
N VAL A 31 19.54 4.68 5.35
CA VAL A 31 18.74 5.39 6.35
C VAL A 31 19.53 6.59 6.84
N LEU A 32 18.93 7.78 6.74
CA LEU A 32 19.38 8.95 7.45
C LEU A 32 18.60 9.03 8.77
N ARG A 33 19.30 8.87 9.88
CA ARG A 33 18.76 9.12 11.21
C ARG A 33 18.95 10.58 11.55
N ILE A 34 17.85 11.19 11.99
CA ILE A 34 17.84 12.54 12.53
C ILE A 34 17.52 12.40 14.01
N ASP A 35 18.54 12.60 14.83
CA ASP A 35 18.42 12.57 16.28
C ASP A 35 17.61 13.78 16.69
N GLY A 36 16.42 13.52 17.24
CA GLY A 36 15.50 14.54 17.71
C GLY A 36 15.96 15.19 19.01
N PHE A 37 17.28 15.34 19.23
CA PHE A 37 17.82 15.85 20.48
C PHE A 37 17.20 17.24 20.75
N PRO A 38 16.39 17.40 21.81
CA PRO A 38 15.89 18.68 22.22
C PRO A 38 17.11 19.54 22.54
N VAL A 39 17.31 20.59 21.74
CA VAL A 39 18.26 21.69 21.95
C VAL A 39 18.34 22.14 23.42
N GLN A 40 17.28 21.95 24.21
CA GLN A 40 17.25 22.19 25.65
C GLN A 40 18.32 21.39 26.43
N ALA A 41 18.59 20.13 26.09
CA ALA A 41 19.58 19.30 26.78
C ALA A 41 21.03 19.70 26.45
N ALA A 42 21.30 20.25 25.25
CA ALA A 42 22.61 20.80 24.89
C ALA A 42 22.91 22.12 25.62
N THR A 43 21.87 22.82 26.10
CA THR A 43 21.99 24.14 26.76
C THR A 43 22.00 24.11 28.28
N TRP A 44 21.69 22.98 28.91
CA TRP A 44 21.73 22.85 30.38
C TRP A 44 23.14 23.01 30.98
N PRO A 45 24.23 22.48 30.37
CA PRO A 45 25.57 22.66 30.92
C PRO A 45 26.04 24.12 30.98
N PRO A 46 25.90 24.95 29.92
CA PRO A 46 26.31 26.36 29.99
C PRO A 46 25.40 27.23 30.87
N ALA A 47 24.08 26.97 30.94
CA ALA A 47 23.17 27.75 31.78
C ALA A 47 23.36 27.50 33.28
N LEU A 48 23.61 26.24 33.68
CA LEU A 48 23.91 25.88 35.07
C LEU A 48 25.32 26.34 35.49
N GLY A 49 26.30 26.26 34.58
CA GLY A 49 27.65 26.80 34.80
C GLY A 49 27.67 28.33 34.96
N ALA A 50 26.89 29.05 34.13
CA ALA A 50 26.80 30.51 34.19
C ALA A 50 26.15 31.04 35.48
N GLY A 51 25.29 30.25 36.16
CA GLY A 51 24.71 30.59 37.46
C GLY A 51 25.55 30.14 38.66
N GLY A 52 26.17 28.96 38.58
CA GLY A 52 26.96 28.39 39.67
C GLY A 52 28.30 29.09 39.91
N VAL A 53 29.01 29.48 38.84
CA VAL A 53 30.33 30.11 38.94
C VAL A 53 30.28 31.49 39.63
N PRO A 54 29.35 32.41 39.30
CA PRO A 54 29.23 33.69 40.01
C PRO A 54 28.86 33.53 41.48
N LEU A 55 28.03 32.54 41.83
CA LEU A 55 27.67 32.24 43.22
C LEU A 55 28.87 31.73 44.02
N LEU A 56 29.71 30.88 43.42
CA LEU A 56 30.95 30.44 44.03
C LEU A 56 31.95 31.58 44.21
N LEU A 57 32.11 32.45 43.20
CA LEU A 57 32.99 33.62 43.27
C LEU A 57 32.51 34.62 44.33
N ALA A 58 31.20 34.92 44.37
CA ALA A 58 30.61 35.79 45.38
C ALA A 58 30.77 35.21 46.80
N GLY A 59 30.57 33.90 46.95
CA GLY A 59 30.79 33.19 48.20
C GLY A 59 32.25 33.23 48.66
N ALA A 60 33.21 33.07 47.75
CA ALA A 60 34.64 33.18 48.05
C ALA A 60 35.03 34.60 48.51
N VAL A 61 34.52 35.63 47.83
CA VAL A 61 34.73 37.03 48.21
C VAL A 61 34.14 37.33 49.60
N LEU A 62 32.93 36.85 49.89
CA LEU A 62 32.29 37.03 51.20
C LEU A 62 33.03 36.30 52.33
N SER A 63 33.64 35.14 52.03
CA SER A 63 34.46 34.39 52.98
C SER A 63 35.74 35.15 53.32
N LEU A 64 36.42 35.72 52.31
CA LEU A 64 37.62 36.54 52.49
C LEU A 64 37.33 37.86 53.21
N ALA A 65 36.10 38.39 53.09
CA ALA A 65 35.63 39.58 53.79
C ALA A 65 35.16 39.34 55.24
N GLY A 66 35.37 38.13 55.79
CA GLY A 66 35.08 37.82 57.19
C GLY A 66 33.59 37.63 57.52
N ARG A 67 32.74 37.30 56.53
CA ARG A 67 31.30 37.04 56.71
C ARG A 67 30.95 35.57 56.44
N PRO A 68 31.31 34.65 57.35
CA PRO A 68 31.24 33.20 57.09
C PRO A 68 29.80 32.69 56.89
N ASP A 69 28.82 33.24 57.58
CA ASP A 69 27.42 32.79 57.44
C ASP A 69 26.83 33.19 56.08
N ALA A 70 27.10 34.40 55.61
CA ALA A 70 26.67 34.87 54.29
C ALA A 70 27.39 34.12 53.15
N ALA A 71 28.67 33.78 53.34
CA ALA A 71 29.43 33.00 52.38
C ALA A 71 28.84 31.59 52.19
N ARG A 72 28.40 30.93 53.26
CA ARG A 72 27.78 29.59 53.19
C ARG A 72 26.49 29.59 52.36
N TRP A 73 25.66 30.63 52.48
CA TRP A 73 24.43 30.77 51.71
C TRP A 73 24.66 30.98 50.21
N ALA A 74 25.84 31.44 49.78
CA ALA A 74 26.22 31.56 48.37
C ALA A 74 26.97 30.32 47.85
N LEU A 75 27.90 29.77 48.65
CA LEU A 75 28.75 28.64 48.26
C LEU A 75 27.96 27.32 48.13
N ALA A 76 27.06 27.03 49.07
CA ALA A 76 26.29 25.78 49.06
C ALA A 76 25.41 25.61 47.81
N PRO A 77 24.58 26.60 47.40
CA PRO A 77 23.82 26.49 46.16
C PRO A 77 24.70 26.53 44.90
N GLY A 78 25.81 27.30 44.91
CA GLY A 78 26.77 27.32 43.80
C GLY A 78 27.43 25.96 43.55
N ALA A 79 27.88 25.28 44.61
CA ALA A 79 28.45 23.94 44.55
C ALA A 79 27.40 22.89 44.15
N GLY A 80 26.17 23.01 44.67
CA GLY A 80 25.05 22.14 44.31
C GLY A 80 24.69 22.22 42.82
N LEU A 81 24.66 23.44 42.25
CA LEU A 81 24.38 23.64 40.82
C LEU A 81 25.49 23.06 39.93
N LEU A 82 26.76 23.22 40.32
CA LEU A 82 27.90 22.67 39.57
C LEU A 82 27.98 21.14 39.66
N CYS A 83 27.79 20.55 40.84
CA CYS A 83 27.70 19.09 40.99
C CYS A 83 26.51 18.53 40.22
N GLY A 84 25.34 19.17 40.28
CA GLY A 84 24.17 18.76 39.52
C GLY A 84 24.40 18.81 38.00
N ALA A 85 25.04 19.86 37.50
CA ALA A 85 25.42 19.98 36.09
C ALA A 85 26.42 18.89 35.68
N LEU A 86 27.41 18.59 36.53
CA LEU A 86 28.43 17.57 36.26
C LEU A 86 27.84 16.16 36.25
N VAL A 87 26.97 15.84 37.22
CA VAL A 87 26.26 14.55 37.29
C VAL A 87 25.33 14.38 36.09
N LEU A 88 24.60 15.42 35.69
CA LEU A 88 23.74 15.40 34.52
C LEU A 88 24.55 15.22 33.22
N ALA A 89 25.69 15.90 33.09
CA ALA A 89 26.59 15.73 31.96
C ALA A 89 27.20 14.33 31.90
N LEU A 90 27.59 13.76 33.04
CA LEU A 90 28.09 12.40 33.14
C LEU A 90 27.00 11.36 32.83
N LEU A 91 25.77 11.56 33.30
CA LEU A 91 24.63 10.72 32.93
C LEU A 91 24.39 10.78 31.42
N LEU A 92 24.25 11.97 30.83
CA LEU A 92 24.06 12.11 29.38
C LEU A 92 25.20 11.51 28.54
N ARG A 93 26.42 11.45 29.08
CA ARG A 93 27.60 10.91 28.39
C ARG A 93 27.76 9.39 28.53
N PHE A 94 27.34 8.81 29.65
CA PHE A 94 27.65 7.42 30.02
C PHE A 94 26.43 6.51 30.20
N THR A 95 25.20 7.04 30.13
CA THR A 95 23.99 6.21 30.03
C THR A 95 23.32 6.39 28.66
N PRO A 96 22.76 5.32 28.07
CA PRO A 96 22.00 5.38 26.82
C PRO A 96 20.60 5.97 27.08
N LEU A 97 20.50 7.04 27.87
CA LEU A 97 19.26 7.80 28.03
C LEU A 97 18.87 8.52 26.73
N LEU A 98 19.82 8.68 25.80
CA LEU A 98 19.61 9.19 24.45
C LEU A 98 18.79 8.21 23.59
N ASP A 99 18.95 6.89 23.77
CA ASP A 99 18.19 5.86 23.05
C ASP A 99 16.69 5.82 23.43
N LEU A 100 16.29 6.51 24.50
CA LEU A 100 14.87 6.70 24.86
C LEU A 100 14.19 7.77 24.00
N TRP A 101 14.95 8.60 23.29
CA TRP A 101 14.43 9.62 22.39
C TRP A 101 14.42 9.06 20.99
N SER A 102 13.22 8.72 20.53
CA SER A 102 13.02 8.09 19.23
C SER A 102 13.51 8.98 18.08
N ASP A 103 14.39 8.44 17.26
CA ASP A 103 14.92 9.12 16.08
C ASP A 103 13.83 9.30 15.01
N VAL A 104 14.04 10.29 14.15
CA VAL A 104 13.30 10.38 12.89
C VAL A 104 14.18 9.75 11.83
N GLU A 105 13.70 8.66 11.24
CA GLU A 105 14.41 7.94 10.19
C GLU A 105 13.86 8.34 8.83
N LEU A 106 14.69 8.89 7.96
CA LEU A 106 14.41 8.96 6.53
C LEU A 106 14.92 7.66 5.92
N ARG A 107 14.00 6.76 5.59
CA ARG A 107 14.30 5.49 4.94
C ARG A 107 14.18 5.66 3.44
N PHE A 108 15.31 5.88 2.77
CA PHE A 108 15.33 6.15 1.33
C PHE A 108 14.88 4.93 0.53
N ALA A 109 15.24 3.73 0.98
CA ALA A 109 14.79 2.47 0.37
C ALA A 109 13.25 2.31 0.41
N GLU A 110 12.60 2.77 1.48
CA GLU A 110 11.15 2.69 1.66
C GLU A 110 10.42 3.94 1.14
N ARG A 111 11.17 4.95 0.68
CA ARG A 111 10.70 6.33 0.41
C ARG A 111 9.72 6.81 1.48
N ALA A 112 10.08 6.65 2.75
CA ALA A 112 9.21 6.99 3.86
C ALA A 112 10.00 7.62 4.99
N LEU A 113 9.35 8.58 5.65
CA LEU A 113 9.79 9.16 6.90
C LEU A 113 9.11 8.40 8.03
N VAL A 114 9.91 7.77 8.87
CA VAL A 114 9.47 6.88 9.96
C VAL A 114 9.85 7.51 11.28
N HIS A 115 8.90 7.58 12.20
CA HIS A 115 9.15 8.00 13.56
C HIS A 115 8.23 7.24 14.51
N ARG A 116 8.81 6.47 15.43
CA ARG A 116 8.09 5.53 16.31
C ARG A 116 7.20 4.57 15.50
N ARG A 117 5.88 4.67 15.66
CA ARG A 117 4.86 3.86 14.94
C ARG A 117 4.28 4.58 13.72
N ALA A 118 4.63 5.85 13.51
CA ALA A 118 4.12 6.63 12.39
C ALA A 118 5.06 6.50 11.18
N ARG A 119 4.47 6.24 10.02
CA ARG A 119 5.15 6.16 8.73
C ARG A 119 4.45 7.11 7.77
N VAL A 120 5.21 8.01 7.17
CA VAL A 120 4.73 8.96 6.17
C VAL A 120 5.53 8.77 4.88
N PRO A 121 4.91 8.24 3.80
CA PRO A 121 5.55 8.18 2.49
C PRO A 121 6.04 9.56 2.04
N PHE A 122 7.18 9.62 1.35
CA PHE A 122 7.70 10.86 0.78
C PHE A 122 6.72 11.50 -0.22
N GLY A 123 5.90 10.68 -0.89
CA GLY A 123 4.83 11.14 -1.78
C GLY A 123 3.70 11.89 -1.07
N ASP A 124 3.51 11.69 0.23
CA ASP A 124 2.52 12.41 1.04
C ASP A 124 3.11 13.68 1.68
N LEU A 125 4.43 13.85 1.61
CA LEU A 125 5.10 15.05 2.07
C LEU A 125 4.95 16.17 1.02
N ARG A 126 4.82 17.40 1.52
CA ARG A 126 4.73 18.62 0.73
C ARG A 126 5.68 19.65 1.37
N PRO A 127 6.17 20.65 0.61
CA PRO A 127 7.11 21.62 1.16
C PRO A 127 6.56 22.31 2.42
N GLU A 128 5.25 22.57 2.46
CA GLU A 128 4.52 23.17 3.58
C GLU A 128 4.51 22.33 4.86
N HIS A 129 4.79 21.01 4.77
CA HIS A 129 4.91 20.16 5.95
C HIS A 129 6.22 20.38 6.70
N LEU A 130 7.24 21.01 6.10
CA LEU A 130 8.50 21.37 6.74
C LEU A 130 8.46 22.80 7.27
N VAL A 131 8.06 22.95 8.54
CA VAL A 131 7.74 24.25 9.15
C VAL A 131 8.81 24.67 10.14
N TRP A 132 9.27 25.93 10.01
CA TRP A 132 10.13 26.58 11.01
C TRP A 132 9.32 27.14 12.17
N LYS A 133 9.77 26.89 13.39
CA LYS A 133 9.35 27.61 14.60
C LYS A 133 10.52 28.45 15.10
N ASN A 134 10.41 29.77 14.97
CA ASN A 134 11.45 30.70 15.41
C ASN A 134 11.19 31.12 16.86
N GLY A 135 12.19 30.90 17.72
CA GLY A 135 12.25 31.41 19.09
C GLY A 135 13.30 32.51 19.22
N ARG A 136 13.43 33.10 20.42
CA ARG A 136 14.31 34.25 20.68
C ARG A 136 15.80 34.00 20.39
N PHE A 137 16.25 32.75 20.53
CA PHE A 137 17.66 32.36 20.35
C PHE A 137 17.85 31.17 19.40
N PHE A 138 16.78 30.48 19.04
CA PHE A 138 16.83 29.21 18.31
C PHE A 138 15.72 29.12 17.27
N ARG A 139 16.01 28.49 16.14
CA ARG A 139 15.05 28.10 15.11
C ARG A 139 14.95 26.59 15.10
N ARG A 140 13.72 26.05 15.02
CA ARG A 140 13.49 24.60 15.06
C ARG A 140 12.70 24.16 13.83
N LEU A 141 13.17 23.11 13.17
CA LEU A 141 12.50 22.51 12.03
C LEU A 141 11.55 21.42 12.52
N TYR A 142 10.29 21.46 12.07
CA TYR A 142 9.28 20.46 12.37
C TYR A 142 8.74 19.83 11.09
N VAL A 143 8.45 18.53 11.15
CA VAL A 143 7.48 17.90 10.24
C VAL A 143 6.10 18.08 10.85
N ARG A 144 5.20 18.76 10.13
CA ARG A 144 3.79 18.92 10.47
C ARG A 144 2.94 18.25 9.39
N HIS A 145 2.74 16.95 9.55
CA HIS A 145 1.85 16.12 8.75
C HIS A 145 0.66 15.65 9.62
N PRO A 146 -0.54 15.37 9.07
CA PRO A 146 -1.66 14.82 9.84
C PRO A 146 -1.29 13.56 10.63
N SER A 147 -0.50 12.67 10.03
CA SER A 147 -0.06 11.40 10.63
C SER A 147 1.23 11.50 11.44
N LEU A 148 1.96 12.62 11.37
CA LEU A 148 3.23 12.78 12.06
C LEU A 148 3.53 14.24 12.41
N ARG A 149 3.74 14.50 13.70
CA ARG A 149 4.17 15.80 14.21
C ARG A 149 5.40 15.63 15.09
N THR A 150 6.57 15.93 14.54
CA THR A 150 7.83 15.77 15.26
C THR A 150 8.83 16.85 14.89
N GLN A 151 9.77 17.12 15.81
CA GLN A 151 10.90 18.01 15.58
C GLN A 151 11.99 17.22 14.84
N LEU A 152 12.54 17.79 13.78
CA LEU A 152 13.70 17.21 13.09
C LEU A 152 14.99 17.69 13.77
N THR A 153 15.25 18.99 13.73
CA THR A 153 16.52 19.56 14.21
C THR A 153 16.34 21.03 14.63
N GLY A 154 17.40 21.65 15.16
CA GLY A 154 17.42 23.05 15.56
C GLY A 154 18.73 23.75 15.23
N PHE A 155 18.64 25.07 15.00
CA PHE A 155 19.72 25.98 14.67
C PHE A 155 19.69 27.18 15.63
N PHE A 156 20.83 27.82 15.87
CA PHE A 156 20.90 29.12 16.54
C PHE A 156 20.34 30.25 15.65
N GLY A 157 19.98 31.38 16.27
CA GLY A 157 19.46 32.54 15.54
C GLY A 157 20.42 33.14 14.51
N ASN A 158 21.73 33.01 14.71
CA ASN A 158 22.77 33.47 13.79
C ASN A 158 23.07 32.50 12.63
N GLU A 159 22.47 31.30 12.60
CA GLU A 159 22.68 30.24 11.60
C GLU A 159 21.57 30.23 10.52
N GLU A 160 20.92 31.37 10.29
CA GLU A 160 19.75 31.47 9.40
C GLU A 160 20.03 30.98 7.98
N ARG A 161 21.20 31.29 7.41
CA ARG A 161 21.58 30.83 6.07
C ARG A 161 21.74 29.31 6.01
N GLN A 162 22.41 28.72 6.99
CA GLN A 162 22.62 27.27 7.09
C GLN A 162 21.30 26.55 7.28
N ALA A 163 20.39 27.09 8.11
CA ALA A 163 19.06 26.52 8.32
C ALA A 163 18.25 26.49 7.02
N GLU A 164 18.25 27.58 6.25
CA GLU A 164 17.54 27.63 4.96
C GLU A 164 18.15 26.70 3.91
N GLU A 165 19.48 26.66 3.82
CA GLU A 165 20.22 25.73 2.96
C GLU A 165 19.87 24.28 3.31
N PHE A 166 19.90 23.95 4.60
CA PHE A 166 19.55 22.62 5.11
C PHE A 166 18.12 22.22 4.72
N ARG A 167 17.11 23.08 4.95
CA ARG A 167 15.73 22.78 4.53
C ARG A 167 15.64 22.54 3.03
N ARG A 168 16.33 23.36 2.23
CA ARG A 168 16.34 23.21 0.77
C ARG A 168 16.94 21.87 0.35
N ARG A 169 18.10 21.50 0.93
CA ARG A 169 18.79 20.22 0.64
C ARG A 169 18.00 19.01 1.12
N LEU A 170 17.40 19.09 2.31
CA LEU A 170 16.54 18.05 2.84
C LEU A 170 15.30 17.85 1.94
N TRP A 171 14.67 18.95 1.52
CA TRP A 171 13.55 18.89 0.58
C TRP A 171 14.00 18.33 -0.77
N GLU A 172 15.15 18.74 -1.29
CA GLU A 172 15.74 18.18 -2.52
C GLU A 172 15.95 16.66 -2.37
N LEU A 173 16.44 16.18 -1.24
CA LEU A 173 16.60 14.74 -0.96
C LEU A 173 15.26 13.97 -0.94
N ILE A 174 14.23 14.53 -0.29
CA ILE A 174 12.89 13.92 -0.21
C ILE A 174 12.16 13.95 -1.58
N SER A 175 12.30 15.06 -2.30
CA SER A 175 11.53 15.36 -3.51
C SER A 175 12.18 14.84 -4.77
N THR A 176 13.50 14.65 -4.76
CA THR A 176 14.20 14.14 -5.94
C THR A 176 13.71 12.72 -6.18
N PRO A 177 13.12 12.44 -7.37
CA PRO A 177 12.98 11.08 -7.82
C PRO A 177 14.38 10.52 -7.90
N ASP A 178 14.64 9.42 -7.20
CA ASP A 178 15.96 8.81 -7.23
C ASP A 178 16.36 8.56 -8.70
N PRO A 179 17.39 9.23 -9.24
CA PRO A 179 17.79 9.03 -10.63
C PRO A 179 18.43 7.65 -10.83
N VAL A 180 18.68 6.91 -9.75
CA VAL A 180 19.20 5.55 -9.77
C VAL A 180 18.42 4.69 -8.76
N ARG A 181 17.14 4.51 -9.06
CA ARG A 181 16.47 3.22 -8.86
C ARG A 181 15.30 3.11 -9.83
N THR A 182 15.63 3.06 -11.12
CA THR A 182 15.10 1.97 -11.94
C THR A 182 15.27 0.69 -11.11
N GLY A 183 14.22 -0.10 -10.87
CA GLY A 183 14.44 -1.46 -10.39
C GLY A 183 15.48 -2.12 -11.32
N ASP A 184 16.71 -2.30 -10.86
CA ASP A 184 17.91 -2.39 -11.71
C ASP A 184 18.10 -3.75 -12.39
N GLY A 185 17.03 -4.50 -12.57
CA GLY A 185 16.98 -5.68 -13.43
C GLY A 185 15.81 -5.71 -14.39
N LEU A 186 14.80 -4.84 -14.22
CA LEU A 186 13.60 -4.93 -15.05
C LEU A 186 13.81 -4.26 -16.40
N THR A 187 13.61 -5.04 -17.45
CA THR A 187 13.52 -4.56 -18.82
C THR A 187 12.25 -3.71 -19.03
N PRO A 188 12.16 -2.91 -20.11
CA PRO A 188 10.94 -2.16 -20.42
C PRO A 188 9.68 -3.02 -20.43
N VAL A 189 9.71 -4.21 -21.03
CA VAL A 189 8.53 -5.09 -21.10
C VAL A 189 8.18 -5.66 -19.74
N GLN A 190 9.17 -6.05 -18.92
CA GLN A 190 8.91 -6.46 -17.54
C GLN A 190 8.27 -5.35 -16.70
N ARG A 191 8.70 -4.09 -16.86
CA ARG A 191 8.06 -2.95 -16.19
C ARG A 191 6.60 -2.78 -16.61
N TRP A 192 6.30 -2.96 -17.89
CA TRP A 192 4.91 -2.91 -18.38
C TRP A 192 4.05 -4.00 -17.75
N ILE A 193 4.56 -5.23 -17.69
CA ILE A 193 3.87 -6.38 -17.05
C ILE A 193 3.56 -6.06 -15.58
N ILE A 194 4.55 -5.57 -14.83
CA ILE A 194 4.34 -5.17 -13.42
C ILE A 194 3.30 -4.06 -13.31
N ALA A 195 3.33 -3.08 -14.23
CA ALA A 195 2.38 -1.97 -14.25
C ALA A 195 0.93 -2.42 -14.46
N ALA A 196 0.68 -3.46 -15.26
CA ALA A 196 -0.66 -4.03 -15.45
C ALA A 196 -1.24 -4.66 -14.17
N SER A 197 -0.37 -5.18 -13.28
CA SER A 197 -0.75 -5.71 -11.97
C SER A 197 -0.83 -4.66 -10.85
N ALA A 198 -0.43 -3.41 -11.14
CA ALA A 198 -0.18 -2.38 -10.13
C ALA A 198 -1.37 -2.08 -9.19
N PRO A 199 -2.64 -2.04 -9.63
CA PRO A 199 -3.76 -1.79 -8.72
C PRO A 199 -3.85 -2.82 -7.59
N TYR A 200 -3.67 -4.11 -7.91
CA TYR A 200 -3.75 -5.18 -6.93
C TYR A 200 -2.45 -5.32 -6.11
N ALA A 201 -1.31 -4.98 -6.69
CA ALA A 201 -0.04 -4.92 -5.96
C ALA A 201 -0.05 -3.82 -4.88
N ALA A 202 -0.43 -2.60 -5.28
CA ALA A 202 -0.33 -1.41 -4.45
C ALA A 202 -1.31 -1.45 -3.27
N VAL A 203 -2.54 -1.94 -3.46
CA VAL A 203 -3.51 -2.09 -2.37
C VAL A 203 -3.05 -3.09 -1.31
N ASN A 204 -2.24 -4.09 -1.69
CA ASN A 204 -1.66 -5.07 -0.78
C ASN A 204 -0.25 -4.66 -0.30
N GLY A 205 0.18 -3.43 -0.58
CA GLY A 205 1.44 -2.87 -0.06
C GLY A 205 2.72 -3.34 -0.76
N PHE A 206 2.62 -4.02 -1.91
CA PHE A 206 3.80 -4.48 -2.66
C PHE A 206 4.44 -3.39 -3.50
N LEU A 207 5.76 -3.47 -3.67
CA LEU A 207 6.50 -2.58 -4.55
C LEU A 207 6.16 -2.81 -6.03
N LEU A 208 6.26 -1.75 -6.83
CA LEU A 208 5.85 -1.71 -8.24
C LEU A 208 7.03 -1.67 -9.22
N ASP A 209 8.24 -1.92 -8.74
CA ASP A 209 9.50 -1.79 -9.48
C ASP A 209 10.24 -3.12 -9.67
N ARG A 210 9.62 -4.25 -9.28
CA ARG A 210 10.27 -5.56 -9.18
C ARG A 210 9.27 -6.73 -9.28
N LEU A 211 9.79 -7.91 -9.64
CA LEU A 211 9.03 -9.16 -9.59
C LEU A 211 8.81 -9.62 -8.15
N GLY A 212 9.92 -9.78 -7.43
CA GLY A 212 9.97 -10.36 -6.09
C GLY A 212 9.88 -9.34 -4.96
N VAL A 213 10.50 -9.68 -3.83
CA VAL A 213 10.36 -8.97 -2.56
C VAL A 213 11.19 -7.68 -2.47
N ALA A 214 10.81 -6.81 -1.54
CA ALA A 214 11.52 -5.60 -1.17
C ALA A 214 12.99 -5.88 -0.76
N PRO A 215 13.90 -4.92 -0.98
CA PRO A 215 15.31 -5.11 -0.65
C PRO A 215 15.51 -5.07 0.87
N GLY A 216 16.46 -5.87 1.37
CA GLY A 216 16.79 -5.97 2.80
C GLY A 216 16.02 -7.08 3.52
N GLY A 217 16.69 -7.77 4.43
CA GLY A 217 16.20 -9.03 5.01
C GLY A 217 14.85 -8.93 5.75
N SER A 218 14.61 -7.82 6.46
CA SER A 218 13.36 -7.61 7.21
C SER A 218 12.17 -7.34 6.27
N ALA A 219 12.30 -6.40 5.34
CA ALA A 219 11.26 -6.06 4.36
C ALA A 219 10.97 -7.26 3.44
N ALA A 220 12.02 -7.95 2.98
CA ALA A 220 11.87 -9.19 2.22
C ALA A 220 11.03 -10.24 2.97
N THR A 221 11.28 -10.41 4.27
CA THR A 221 10.54 -11.37 5.11
C THR A 221 9.08 -10.95 5.30
N ALA A 222 8.80 -9.66 5.44
CA ALA A 222 7.45 -9.14 5.51
C ALA A 222 6.67 -9.41 4.21
N ASP A 223 7.27 -9.12 3.06
CA ASP A 223 6.65 -9.38 1.76
C ASP A 223 6.35 -10.87 1.55
N ARG A 224 7.28 -11.77 1.90
CA ARG A 224 7.04 -13.22 1.81
C ARG A 224 5.88 -13.66 2.69
N ARG A 225 5.77 -13.11 3.90
CA ARG A 225 4.68 -13.41 4.82
C ARG A 225 3.35 -12.95 4.24
N THR A 226 3.26 -11.69 3.81
CA THR A 226 2.04 -11.14 3.20
C THR A 226 1.65 -11.91 1.94
N ALA A 227 2.61 -12.25 1.07
CA ALA A 227 2.36 -13.06 -0.12
C ALA A 227 1.82 -14.46 0.23
N GLN A 228 2.41 -15.11 1.24
CA GLN A 228 1.95 -16.42 1.71
C GLN A 228 0.57 -16.37 2.39
N GLU A 229 0.28 -15.31 3.13
CA GLU A 229 -1.05 -15.06 3.71
C GLU A 229 -2.09 -14.91 2.60
N LEU A 230 -1.83 -14.04 1.62
CA LEU A 230 -2.76 -13.79 0.51
C LEU A 230 -2.97 -15.02 -0.36
N LEU A 231 -1.92 -15.80 -0.64
CA LEU A 231 -2.04 -17.07 -1.38
C LEU A 231 -2.95 -18.06 -0.65
N ARG A 232 -2.87 -18.15 0.68
CA ARG A 232 -3.73 -19.06 1.46
C ARG A 232 -5.14 -18.52 1.62
N ASP A 233 -5.29 -17.23 1.90
CA ASP A 233 -6.55 -16.53 2.10
C ASP A 233 -6.45 -15.13 1.46
N PRO A 234 -7.19 -14.85 0.38
CA PRO A 234 -8.42 -15.51 -0.05
C PRO A 234 -8.27 -16.62 -1.09
N TRP A 235 -7.06 -16.92 -1.57
CA TRP A 235 -6.90 -17.72 -2.79
C TRP A 235 -6.93 -19.24 -2.59
N GLY A 236 -6.81 -19.74 -1.36
CA GLY A 236 -6.80 -21.19 -1.08
C GLY A 236 -5.63 -21.95 -1.73
N ALA A 237 -4.56 -21.26 -2.11
CA ALA A 237 -3.37 -21.84 -2.73
C ALA A 237 -2.29 -22.09 -1.67
N TYR A 238 -2.08 -23.36 -1.34
CA TYR A 238 -1.11 -23.82 -0.35
C TYR A 238 0.19 -24.37 -0.97
N ASP A 239 0.17 -24.65 -2.27
CA ASP A 239 1.28 -25.16 -3.06
C ASP A 239 1.27 -24.64 -4.52
N LEU A 240 2.29 -25.06 -5.28
CA LEU A 240 2.48 -24.68 -6.68
C LEU A 240 1.33 -25.15 -7.58
N GLU A 241 0.82 -26.36 -7.39
CA GLU A 241 -0.24 -26.93 -8.25
C GLU A 241 -1.52 -26.12 -8.10
N GLN A 242 -1.91 -25.85 -6.86
CA GLN A 242 -3.08 -25.03 -6.54
C GLN A 242 -2.93 -23.60 -7.03
N LEU A 243 -1.74 -22.99 -6.89
CA LEU A 243 -1.46 -21.66 -7.42
C LEU A 243 -1.67 -21.60 -8.94
N LEU A 244 -1.12 -22.58 -9.67
CA LEU A 244 -1.25 -22.64 -11.13
C LEU A 244 -2.69 -22.93 -11.56
N GLY A 245 -3.42 -23.78 -10.83
CA GLY A 245 -4.85 -24.01 -11.03
C GLY A 245 -5.65 -22.72 -10.89
N THR A 246 -5.44 -21.95 -9.82
CA THR A 246 -6.10 -20.67 -9.58
C THR A 246 -5.73 -19.62 -10.64
N ALA A 247 -4.45 -19.53 -11.02
CA ALA A 247 -4.01 -18.62 -12.07
C ALA A 247 -4.64 -18.97 -13.42
N ASN A 248 -4.70 -20.25 -13.79
CA ASN A 248 -5.34 -20.70 -15.03
C ASN A 248 -6.85 -20.42 -15.01
N TRP A 249 -7.53 -20.67 -13.89
CA TRP A 249 -8.94 -20.35 -13.75
C TRP A 249 -9.22 -18.86 -13.97
N LEU A 250 -8.41 -17.95 -13.38
CA LEU A 250 -8.51 -16.51 -13.64
C LEU A 250 -8.34 -16.16 -15.12
N VAL A 251 -7.44 -16.86 -15.83
CA VAL A 251 -7.17 -16.60 -17.24
C VAL A 251 -8.32 -17.07 -18.14
N GLN A 252 -8.93 -18.22 -17.85
CA GLN A 252 -10.01 -18.79 -18.66
C GLN A 252 -11.37 -18.15 -18.34
N ASP A 253 -11.90 -18.41 -17.15
CA ASP A 253 -13.24 -17.99 -16.73
C ASP A 253 -13.18 -16.78 -15.81
N GLY A 254 -12.37 -16.90 -14.75
CA GLY A 254 -12.20 -15.94 -13.68
C GLY A 254 -13.50 -15.53 -13.00
N HIS A 255 -13.43 -14.46 -12.22
CA HIS A 255 -14.62 -13.88 -11.62
C HIS A 255 -15.58 -13.30 -12.66
N ARG A 256 -15.06 -12.95 -13.86
CA ARG A 256 -15.86 -12.34 -14.93
C ARG A 256 -16.82 -13.27 -15.65
N GLY A 257 -16.67 -14.59 -15.53
CA GLY A 257 -17.42 -15.57 -16.35
C GLY A 257 -18.94 -15.38 -16.34
N GLY A 258 -19.52 -14.97 -15.21
CA GLY A 258 -20.97 -14.72 -15.09
C GLY A 258 -21.44 -13.33 -15.54
N PHE A 259 -20.54 -12.35 -15.65
CA PHE A 259 -20.93 -10.95 -15.75
C PHE A 259 -21.72 -10.63 -17.03
N ALA A 260 -21.38 -11.25 -18.16
CA ALA A 260 -22.10 -11.03 -19.41
C ALA A 260 -23.56 -11.52 -19.34
N ARG A 261 -23.81 -12.66 -18.68
CA ARG A 261 -25.16 -13.18 -18.46
C ARG A 261 -25.96 -12.25 -17.55
N GLU A 262 -25.36 -11.80 -16.46
CA GLU A 262 -25.98 -10.85 -15.52
C GLU A 262 -26.28 -9.50 -16.19
N ALA A 263 -25.40 -9.01 -17.07
CA ALA A 263 -25.60 -7.79 -17.83
C ALA A 263 -26.78 -7.89 -18.82
N ARG A 264 -26.94 -9.05 -19.47
CA ARG A 264 -28.10 -9.34 -20.34
C ARG A 264 -29.40 -9.37 -19.53
N LEU A 265 -29.37 -9.97 -18.34
CA LEU A 265 -30.52 -9.99 -17.44
C LEU A 265 -30.89 -8.58 -16.94
N ALA A 266 -29.90 -7.77 -16.53
CA ALA A 266 -30.10 -6.39 -16.13
C ALA A 266 -30.55 -5.45 -17.27
N ALA A 267 -30.36 -5.85 -18.53
CA ALA A 267 -30.85 -5.12 -19.70
C ALA A 267 -32.37 -5.27 -19.93
N ARG A 268 -33.01 -6.26 -19.31
CA ARG A 268 -34.42 -6.60 -19.56
C ARG A 268 -35.37 -5.59 -18.92
N PRO A 269 -36.65 -5.58 -19.33
CA PRO A 269 -37.66 -4.72 -18.71
C PRO A 269 -37.73 -4.92 -17.18
N PRO A 270 -38.04 -3.86 -16.40
CA PRO A 270 -38.10 -3.94 -14.94
C PRO A 270 -38.99 -5.07 -14.40
N ALA A 271 -40.08 -5.40 -15.10
CA ALA A 271 -40.97 -6.50 -14.73
C ALA A 271 -40.25 -7.86 -14.75
N ALA A 272 -39.49 -8.16 -15.81
CA ALA A 272 -38.73 -9.41 -15.93
C ALA A 272 -37.59 -9.48 -14.90
N GLN A 273 -36.97 -8.34 -14.59
CA GLN A 273 -35.97 -8.30 -13.53
C GLN A 273 -36.60 -8.59 -12.16
N GLU A 274 -37.77 -8.03 -11.85
CA GLU A 274 -38.43 -8.25 -10.57
C GLU A 274 -38.97 -9.68 -10.41
N GLU A 275 -39.46 -10.26 -11.49
CA GLU A 275 -39.79 -11.68 -11.56
C GLU A 275 -38.58 -12.55 -11.23
N TYR A 276 -37.42 -12.30 -11.86
CA TYR A 276 -36.17 -13.00 -11.54
C TYR A 276 -35.78 -12.84 -10.06
N ARG A 277 -35.81 -11.61 -9.54
CA ARG A 277 -35.42 -11.34 -8.14
C ARG A 277 -36.32 -12.07 -7.15
N THR A 278 -37.63 -12.14 -7.44
CA THR A 278 -38.60 -12.88 -6.62
C THR A 278 -38.29 -14.37 -6.63
N LEU A 279 -38.15 -14.96 -7.82
CA LEU A 279 -37.84 -16.38 -7.98
C LEU A 279 -36.50 -16.76 -7.34
N LEU A 280 -35.47 -15.93 -7.49
CA LEU A 280 -34.15 -16.20 -6.92
C LEU A 280 -34.21 -16.23 -5.40
N ARG A 281 -34.94 -15.30 -4.76
CA ARG A 281 -35.14 -15.29 -3.30
C ARG A 281 -35.97 -16.47 -2.82
N GLU A 282 -36.99 -16.87 -3.58
CA GLU A 282 -37.82 -18.03 -3.25
C GLU A 282 -37.01 -19.32 -3.29
N VAL A 283 -36.28 -19.55 -4.38
CA VAL A 283 -35.42 -20.73 -4.55
C VAL A 283 -34.29 -20.75 -3.50
N ASP A 284 -33.63 -19.62 -3.26
CA ASP A 284 -32.60 -19.49 -2.22
C ASP A 284 -33.15 -19.81 -0.81
N ALA A 285 -34.38 -19.34 -0.50
CA ALA A 285 -35.03 -19.64 0.77
C ALA A 285 -35.41 -21.13 0.92
N LEU A 286 -35.78 -21.81 -0.17
CA LEU A 286 -36.03 -23.25 -0.19
C LEU A 286 -34.73 -24.03 0.04
N ILE A 287 -33.65 -23.68 -0.66
CA ILE A 287 -32.31 -24.27 -0.48
C ILE A 287 -31.82 -24.07 0.96
N ALA A 288 -31.97 -22.87 1.51
CA ALA A 288 -31.55 -22.56 2.88
C ALA A 288 -32.30 -23.37 3.96
N ARG A 289 -33.52 -23.84 3.65
CA ARG A 289 -34.34 -24.68 4.54
C ARG A 289 -34.18 -26.17 4.29
N ASP A 290 -33.41 -26.55 3.27
CA ASP A 290 -33.31 -27.92 2.77
C ASP A 290 -34.66 -28.47 2.24
N ASP A 291 -35.56 -27.57 1.80
CA ASP A 291 -36.88 -27.91 1.25
C ASP A 291 -36.77 -28.19 -0.26
N LEU A 292 -36.25 -29.37 -0.64
CA LEU A 292 -35.97 -29.76 -2.03
C LEU A 292 -37.09 -30.58 -2.71
N GLU A 293 -38.20 -30.77 -2.00
CA GLU A 293 -39.41 -31.43 -2.50
C GLU A 293 -40.31 -30.46 -3.30
N PRO A 294 -41.32 -30.93 -4.05
CA PRO A 294 -42.22 -30.06 -4.80
C PRO A 294 -42.80 -28.93 -3.94
N PRO A 295 -42.77 -27.67 -4.40
CA PRO A 295 -42.57 -27.24 -5.80
C PRO A 295 -41.13 -26.82 -6.15
N PHE A 296 -40.09 -27.29 -5.44
CA PHE A 296 -38.71 -26.81 -5.61
C PHE A 296 -38.21 -26.87 -7.07
N VAL A 297 -38.36 -28.03 -7.72
CA VAL A 297 -37.87 -28.24 -9.09
C VAL A 297 -38.65 -27.37 -10.08
N GLU A 298 -39.95 -27.20 -9.89
CA GLU A 298 -40.79 -26.31 -10.68
C GLU A 298 -40.32 -24.85 -10.57
N ARG A 299 -40.07 -24.37 -9.34
CA ARG A 299 -39.54 -23.02 -9.11
C ARG A 299 -38.15 -22.81 -9.67
N LEU A 300 -37.30 -23.83 -9.57
CA LEU A 300 -35.96 -23.77 -10.17
C LEU A 300 -36.03 -23.71 -11.70
N ILE A 301 -36.93 -24.48 -12.32
CA ILE A 301 -37.19 -24.41 -13.77
C ILE A 301 -37.70 -23.02 -14.17
N GLU A 302 -38.63 -22.44 -13.41
CA GLU A 302 -39.12 -21.06 -13.63
C GLU A 302 -37.98 -20.04 -13.51
N LEU A 303 -37.16 -20.12 -12.44
CA LEU A 303 -35.99 -19.28 -12.24
C LEU A 303 -35.04 -19.34 -13.44
N VAL A 304 -34.74 -20.55 -13.93
CA VAL A 304 -33.87 -20.77 -15.09
C VAL A 304 -34.50 -20.18 -16.35
N ARG A 305 -35.80 -20.39 -16.60
CA ARG A 305 -36.47 -19.77 -17.76
C ARG A 305 -36.33 -18.25 -17.74
N VAL A 306 -36.62 -17.64 -16.60
CA VAL A 306 -36.55 -16.19 -16.43
C VAL A 306 -35.11 -15.70 -16.49
N ARG A 307 -34.12 -16.42 -15.96
CA ARG A 307 -32.69 -16.09 -16.07
C ARG A 307 -32.23 -15.99 -17.52
N TYR A 308 -32.52 -17.02 -18.31
CA TYR A 308 -31.98 -17.16 -19.66
C TYR A 308 -32.84 -16.50 -20.74
N GLY A 309 -34.09 -16.13 -20.45
CA GLY A 309 -34.95 -15.36 -21.37
C GLY A 309 -35.35 -16.20 -22.57
N ASP A 310 -35.04 -15.72 -23.78
CA ASP A 310 -35.39 -16.42 -25.03
C ASP A 310 -34.79 -17.84 -25.11
N GLU A 311 -33.59 -18.03 -24.57
CA GLU A 311 -32.90 -19.33 -24.47
C GLU A 311 -33.45 -20.20 -23.31
N GLY A 312 -34.27 -19.62 -22.43
CA GLY A 312 -34.65 -20.23 -21.15
C GLY A 312 -35.43 -21.54 -21.27
N GLY A 313 -36.12 -21.77 -22.39
CA GLY A 313 -36.75 -23.06 -22.68
C GLY A 313 -35.73 -24.20 -22.87
N GLU A 314 -34.56 -23.90 -23.43
CA GLU A 314 -33.50 -24.90 -23.66
C GLU A 314 -32.79 -25.25 -22.36
N TYR A 315 -32.39 -24.22 -21.60
CA TYR A 315 -31.81 -24.37 -20.27
C TYR A 315 -32.75 -25.10 -19.31
N ALA A 316 -34.05 -24.79 -19.31
CA ALA A 316 -35.04 -25.45 -18.47
C ALA A 316 -35.12 -26.97 -18.70
N ARG A 317 -34.89 -27.45 -19.93
CA ARG A 317 -34.90 -28.90 -20.24
C ARG A 317 -33.70 -29.63 -19.64
N LEU A 318 -32.61 -28.92 -19.38
CA LEU A 318 -31.39 -29.48 -18.80
C LEU A 318 -31.46 -29.60 -17.28
N VAL A 319 -32.28 -28.80 -16.60
CA VAL A 319 -32.37 -28.77 -15.12
C VAL A 319 -32.58 -30.17 -14.51
N PRO A 320 -33.58 -30.98 -14.90
CA PRO A 320 -33.78 -32.28 -14.27
C PRO A 320 -32.61 -33.26 -14.50
N ARG A 321 -31.93 -33.13 -15.64
CA ARG A 321 -30.80 -34.00 -16.01
C ARG A 321 -29.56 -33.64 -15.19
N LEU A 322 -29.29 -32.35 -15.03
CA LEU A 322 -28.20 -31.83 -14.21
C LEU A 322 -28.42 -32.13 -12.72
N LEU A 323 -29.65 -32.01 -12.20
CA LEU A 323 -29.96 -32.35 -10.80
C LEU A 323 -29.79 -33.86 -10.48
N ARG A 324 -29.84 -34.73 -11.50
CA ARG A 324 -29.64 -36.18 -11.37
C ARG A 324 -28.21 -36.61 -11.68
N ASP A 325 -27.31 -35.66 -11.95
CA ASP A 325 -25.96 -35.92 -12.42
C ASP A 325 -25.93 -36.89 -13.63
N GLU A 326 -26.88 -36.72 -14.57
CA GLU A 326 -26.94 -37.58 -15.76
C GLU A 326 -25.69 -37.40 -16.64
N PRO A 327 -25.03 -38.51 -17.04
CA PRO A 327 -23.88 -38.43 -17.93
C PRO A 327 -24.21 -37.68 -19.23
N GLY A 328 -23.41 -36.67 -19.56
CA GLY A 328 -23.55 -35.88 -20.77
C GLY A 328 -24.49 -34.67 -20.68
N ALA A 329 -25.08 -34.40 -19.51
CA ALA A 329 -25.96 -33.24 -19.31
C ALA A 329 -25.22 -31.89 -19.32
N ASP A 330 -23.93 -31.89 -19.00
CA ASP A 330 -23.03 -30.73 -18.88
C ASP A 330 -22.07 -30.56 -20.07
N VAL A 331 -22.14 -31.44 -21.09
CA VAL A 331 -21.20 -31.47 -22.22
C VAL A 331 -21.41 -30.32 -23.21
N SER A 332 -22.64 -29.81 -23.34
CA SER A 332 -22.91 -28.64 -24.18
C SER A 332 -22.50 -27.35 -23.48
N GLU A 333 -22.31 -26.27 -24.23
CA GLU A 333 -21.99 -24.95 -23.67
C GLU A 333 -23.07 -24.49 -22.67
N GLU A 334 -24.34 -24.69 -23.01
CA GLU A 334 -25.49 -24.39 -22.15
C GLU A 334 -25.51 -25.28 -20.90
N GLY A 335 -25.19 -26.57 -21.06
CA GLY A 335 -25.08 -27.52 -19.96
C GLY A 335 -23.98 -27.13 -18.98
N THR A 336 -22.80 -26.79 -19.48
CA THR A 336 -21.68 -26.30 -18.67
C THR A 336 -22.04 -24.99 -17.95
N GLU A 337 -22.59 -23.98 -18.66
CA GLU A 337 -22.98 -22.70 -18.04
C GLU A 337 -24.03 -22.91 -16.94
N LEU A 338 -25.04 -23.75 -17.21
CA LEU A 338 -26.09 -24.05 -16.25
C LEU A 338 -25.58 -24.84 -15.05
N ALA A 339 -24.73 -25.84 -15.26
CA ALA A 339 -24.11 -26.62 -14.19
C ALA A 339 -23.32 -25.70 -13.24
N GLN A 340 -22.55 -24.74 -13.77
CA GLN A 340 -21.83 -23.76 -12.96
C GLN A 340 -22.78 -22.83 -12.17
N PHE A 341 -23.89 -22.40 -12.79
CA PHE A 341 -24.90 -21.61 -12.09
C PHE A 341 -25.54 -22.39 -10.94
N LEU A 342 -26.03 -23.61 -11.21
CA LEU A 342 -26.63 -24.47 -10.19
C LEU A 342 -25.64 -24.80 -9.08
N HIS A 343 -24.39 -25.16 -9.42
CA HIS A 343 -23.35 -25.44 -8.44
C HIS A 343 -23.16 -24.26 -7.47
N ARG A 344 -23.07 -23.02 -7.98
CA ARG A 344 -22.96 -21.82 -7.12
C ARG A 344 -24.23 -21.59 -6.32
N LEU A 345 -25.41 -21.76 -6.93
CA LEU A 345 -26.69 -21.58 -6.25
C LEU A 345 -26.86 -22.54 -5.05
N PHE A 346 -26.38 -23.77 -5.16
CA PHE A 346 -26.48 -24.76 -4.07
C PHE A 346 -25.36 -24.67 -3.03
N ASN A 347 -24.14 -24.27 -3.45
CA ASN A 347 -22.95 -24.39 -2.59
C ASN A 347 -22.41 -23.05 -2.06
N ASP A 348 -22.80 -21.91 -2.64
CA ASP A 348 -22.40 -20.58 -2.20
C ASP A 348 -23.60 -19.84 -1.60
N ARG A 349 -23.62 -19.74 -0.27
CA ARG A 349 -24.70 -19.07 0.50
C ARG A 349 -24.85 -17.60 0.18
N ASP A 350 -23.80 -16.96 -0.33
CA ASP A 350 -23.83 -15.56 -0.71
C ASP A 350 -24.13 -15.38 -2.22
N HIS A 351 -24.32 -16.47 -2.97
CA HIS A 351 -24.52 -16.41 -4.41
C HIS A 351 -25.74 -15.57 -4.79
N ALA A 352 -26.90 -15.89 -4.22
CA ALA A 352 -28.16 -15.21 -4.51
C ALA A 352 -28.09 -13.73 -4.14
N SER A 353 -27.62 -13.41 -2.93
CA SER A 353 -27.49 -12.02 -2.45
C SER A 353 -26.47 -11.24 -3.30
N GLY A 354 -25.37 -11.88 -3.69
CA GLY A 354 -24.35 -11.33 -4.58
C GLY A 354 -24.91 -11.02 -5.96
N GLU A 355 -25.69 -11.92 -6.56
CA GLU A 355 -26.29 -11.69 -7.86
C GLU A 355 -27.35 -10.59 -7.84
N LEU A 356 -28.24 -10.57 -6.83
CA LEU A 356 -29.21 -9.50 -6.66
C LEU A 356 -28.53 -8.11 -6.59
N ARG A 357 -27.40 -8.04 -5.89
CA ARG A 357 -26.58 -6.83 -5.82
C ARG A 357 -25.96 -6.47 -7.16
N ARG A 358 -25.41 -7.45 -7.90
CA ARG A 358 -24.85 -7.21 -9.24
C ARG A 358 -25.91 -6.68 -10.21
N LEU A 359 -27.13 -7.19 -10.15
CA LEU A 359 -28.25 -6.64 -10.94
C LEU A 359 -28.58 -5.18 -10.60
N GLN A 360 -28.41 -4.75 -9.35
CA GLN A 360 -28.58 -3.34 -8.98
C GLN A 360 -27.44 -2.48 -9.55
N VAL A 361 -26.19 -2.93 -9.45
CA VAL A 361 -25.03 -2.24 -10.00
C VAL A 361 -25.11 -2.13 -11.54
N LEU A 362 -25.55 -3.20 -12.19
CA LEU A 362 -25.75 -3.27 -13.64
C LEU A 362 -26.98 -2.49 -14.12
N ALA A 363 -27.75 -1.83 -13.25
CA ALA A 363 -28.76 -0.89 -13.70
C ALA A 363 -28.13 0.30 -14.46
N ASP A 364 -26.87 0.63 -14.17
CA ASP A 364 -26.10 1.64 -14.92
C ASP A 364 -25.75 1.15 -16.34
N PRO A 365 -26.29 1.79 -17.40
CA PRO A 365 -25.99 1.43 -18.78
C PRO A 365 -24.50 1.59 -19.15
N ALA A 366 -23.80 2.56 -18.55
CA ALA A 366 -22.39 2.80 -18.85
C ALA A 366 -21.50 1.65 -18.32
N LEU A 367 -21.81 1.14 -17.13
CA LEU A 367 -21.15 -0.04 -16.59
C LEU A 367 -21.46 -1.29 -17.42
N ARG A 368 -22.74 -1.51 -17.77
CA ARG A 368 -23.14 -2.66 -18.62
C ARG A 368 -22.41 -2.69 -19.95
N ALA A 369 -22.21 -1.54 -20.59
CA ALA A 369 -21.51 -1.45 -21.86
C ALA A 369 -20.05 -1.95 -21.80
N ASN A 370 -19.42 -1.91 -20.62
CA ASN A 370 -18.05 -2.34 -20.42
C ASN A 370 -17.89 -3.78 -19.90
N VAL A 371 -18.98 -4.51 -19.65
CA VAL A 371 -18.90 -5.85 -19.01
C VAL A 371 -18.02 -6.83 -19.77
N GLY A 372 -18.06 -6.82 -21.11
CA GLY A 372 -17.17 -7.64 -21.94
C GLY A 372 -15.68 -7.25 -21.88
N ARG A 373 -15.35 -6.16 -21.17
CA ARG A 373 -14.01 -5.58 -21.08
C ARG A 373 -13.39 -5.75 -19.69
N PHE A 374 -14.01 -6.48 -18.76
CA PHE A 374 -13.50 -6.63 -17.39
C PHE A 374 -12.38 -7.68 -17.23
N LEU A 375 -11.79 -8.15 -18.32
CA LEU A 375 -10.67 -9.11 -18.32
C LEU A 375 -9.50 -8.72 -17.39
N ILE A 376 -9.14 -7.43 -17.32
CA ILE A 376 -8.06 -6.95 -16.44
C ILE A 376 -8.34 -7.21 -14.96
N TRP A 377 -9.60 -7.32 -14.54
CA TRP A 377 -9.95 -7.67 -13.16
C TRP A 377 -9.33 -9.01 -12.78
N ASP A 378 -9.40 -10.01 -13.66
CA ASP A 378 -8.82 -11.33 -13.41
C ASP A 378 -7.35 -11.39 -13.82
N TYR A 379 -6.98 -10.80 -14.96
CA TYR A 379 -5.60 -10.86 -15.45
C TYR A 379 -4.64 -10.11 -14.52
N GLY A 380 -5.02 -8.95 -13.98
CA GLY A 380 -4.21 -8.23 -13.00
C GLY A 380 -3.95 -9.06 -11.73
N ARG A 381 -4.90 -9.92 -11.34
CA ARG A 381 -4.75 -10.88 -10.23
C ARG A 381 -3.89 -12.06 -10.60
N ALA A 382 -4.07 -12.63 -11.78
CA ALA A 382 -3.23 -13.72 -12.27
C ALA A 382 -1.75 -13.30 -12.33
N LEU A 383 -1.46 -12.08 -12.84
CA LEU A 383 -0.13 -11.49 -12.81
C LEU A 383 0.43 -11.41 -11.37
N MET A 384 -0.38 -11.02 -10.39
CA MET A 384 0.03 -11.01 -8.98
C MET A 384 0.23 -12.41 -8.39
N LEU A 385 -0.57 -13.41 -8.76
CA LEU A 385 -0.37 -14.79 -8.31
C LEU A 385 1.00 -15.32 -8.75
N TYR A 386 1.40 -15.07 -10.00
CA TYR A 386 2.76 -15.42 -10.46
C TYR A 386 3.84 -14.70 -9.65
N ARG A 387 3.63 -13.41 -9.31
CA ARG A 387 4.56 -12.66 -8.47
C ARG A 387 4.65 -13.23 -7.06
N TRP A 388 3.53 -13.54 -6.41
CA TRP A 388 3.54 -14.13 -5.08
C TRP A 388 4.14 -15.53 -5.07
N GLY A 389 3.84 -16.36 -6.07
CA GLY A 389 4.48 -17.66 -6.26
C GLY A 389 6.00 -17.54 -6.34
N HIS A 390 6.52 -16.51 -7.01
CA HIS A 390 7.96 -16.21 -7.01
C HIS A 390 8.46 -15.74 -5.64
N MET A 391 7.75 -14.82 -4.97
CA MET A 391 8.14 -14.30 -3.64
C MET A 391 8.27 -15.41 -2.59
N VAL A 392 7.38 -16.41 -2.62
CA VAL A 392 7.41 -17.55 -1.69
C VAL A 392 8.29 -18.71 -2.16
N GLY A 393 8.94 -18.58 -3.32
CA GLY A 393 9.91 -19.56 -3.84
C GLY A 393 9.29 -20.77 -4.55
N TRP A 394 8.02 -20.72 -4.93
CA TRP A 394 7.37 -21.78 -5.72
C TRP A 394 7.65 -21.66 -7.22
N LEU A 395 7.91 -20.43 -7.70
CA LEU A 395 8.15 -20.14 -9.11
C LEU A 395 9.51 -19.50 -9.33
N THR A 396 10.17 -19.91 -10.42
CA THR A 396 11.37 -19.23 -10.92
C THR A 396 11.00 -17.92 -11.59
N GLU A 397 11.94 -16.98 -11.61
CA GLU A 397 11.75 -15.70 -12.27
C GLU A 397 11.43 -15.86 -13.77
N GLU A 398 12.17 -16.71 -14.47
CA GLU A 398 11.96 -16.99 -15.89
C GLU A 398 10.54 -17.51 -16.16
N TYR A 399 10.07 -18.48 -15.37
CA TYR A 399 8.73 -19.04 -15.52
C TYR A 399 7.66 -17.95 -15.36
N CYS A 400 7.81 -17.07 -14.37
CA CYS A 400 6.86 -15.97 -14.17
C CYS A 400 6.80 -15.07 -15.40
N TRP A 401 7.94 -14.63 -15.94
CA TRP A 401 7.95 -13.75 -17.10
C TRP A 401 7.35 -14.41 -18.36
N GLU A 402 7.64 -15.69 -18.60
CA GLU A 402 7.07 -16.44 -19.72
C GLU A 402 5.55 -16.60 -19.64
N ARG A 403 5.01 -16.80 -18.43
CA ARG A 403 3.54 -16.93 -18.25
C ARG A 403 2.83 -15.58 -18.24
N MET A 404 3.48 -14.53 -17.75
CA MET A 404 2.88 -13.20 -17.65
C MET A 404 2.90 -12.40 -18.96
N LEU A 405 3.87 -12.63 -19.85
CA LEU A 405 3.97 -11.88 -21.12
C LEU A 405 2.73 -12.04 -22.02
N PRO A 406 2.20 -13.25 -22.28
CA PRO A 406 0.97 -13.40 -23.08
C PRO A 406 -0.22 -12.65 -22.48
N LEU A 407 -0.36 -12.68 -21.14
CA LEU A 407 -1.43 -11.95 -20.46
C LEU A 407 -1.30 -10.44 -20.64
N ALA A 408 -0.06 -9.92 -20.57
CA ALA A 408 0.21 -8.51 -20.79
C ALA A 408 -0.11 -8.08 -22.23
N VAL A 409 0.26 -8.90 -23.23
CA VAL A 409 -0.11 -8.68 -24.64
C VAL A 409 -1.63 -8.63 -24.80
N ASP A 410 -2.36 -9.55 -24.17
CA ASP A 410 -3.82 -9.60 -24.22
C ASP A 410 -4.49 -8.40 -23.56
N VAL A 411 -3.92 -7.89 -22.47
CA VAL A 411 -4.35 -6.64 -21.81
C VAL A 411 -4.10 -5.46 -22.75
N GLN A 412 -2.88 -5.29 -23.27
CA GLN A 412 -2.54 -4.15 -24.13
C GLN A 412 -3.45 -4.06 -25.38
N ARG A 413 -3.84 -5.21 -25.95
CA ARG A 413 -4.73 -5.29 -27.11
C ARG A 413 -6.18 -4.89 -26.83
N ARG A 414 -6.67 -5.06 -25.59
CA ARG A 414 -8.08 -4.86 -25.24
C ARG A 414 -8.40 -3.47 -24.67
N TYR A 415 -7.37 -2.72 -24.29
CA TYR A 415 -7.51 -1.37 -23.75
C TYR A 415 -6.68 -0.38 -24.56
N SER A 416 -7.06 0.90 -24.46
CA SER A 416 -6.46 1.98 -25.23
C SER A 416 -5.41 2.80 -24.47
N SER A 417 -5.39 2.69 -23.14
CA SER A 417 -4.47 3.40 -22.26
C SER A 417 -4.50 2.83 -20.84
N TRP A 418 -3.54 3.23 -20.00
CA TRP A 418 -3.56 2.93 -18.55
C TRP A 418 -4.86 3.39 -17.89
N ARG A 419 -5.41 4.56 -18.28
CA ARG A 419 -6.65 5.10 -17.72
C ARG A 419 -7.86 4.24 -18.11
N ASP A 420 -7.96 3.87 -19.38
CA ASP A 420 -9.05 3.01 -19.89
C ASP A 420 -9.03 1.62 -19.24
N MET A 421 -7.84 1.02 -19.12
CA MET A 421 -7.62 -0.22 -18.39
C MET A 421 -8.04 -0.07 -16.91
N ALA A 422 -7.62 1.01 -16.25
CA ALA A 422 -7.94 1.26 -14.85
C ALA A 422 -9.44 1.44 -14.60
N THR A 423 -10.16 2.12 -15.50
CA THR A 423 -11.62 2.22 -15.44
C THR A 423 -12.28 0.84 -15.49
N CYS A 424 -11.87 -0.01 -16.44
CA CYS A 424 -12.41 -1.38 -16.54
C CYS A 424 -12.05 -2.23 -15.32
N TYR A 425 -10.86 -2.05 -14.73
CA TYR A 425 -10.45 -2.73 -13.50
C TYR A 425 -11.34 -2.35 -12.32
N LEU A 426 -11.61 -1.06 -12.12
CA LEU A 426 -12.48 -0.57 -11.03
C LEU A 426 -13.94 -0.98 -11.22
N GLN A 427 -14.43 -1.04 -12.45
CA GLN A 427 -15.79 -1.51 -12.74
C GLN A 427 -15.93 -3.03 -12.54
N GLY A 428 -14.95 -3.82 -12.99
CA GLY A 428 -14.91 -5.26 -12.71
C GLY A 428 -14.85 -5.54 -11.21
N ARG A 429 -14.08 -4.74 -10.46
CA ARG A 429 -14.05 -4.77 -9.00
C ARG A 429 -15.42 -4.53 -8.39
N LEU A 430 -16.05 -3.43 -8.79
CA LEU A 430 -17.32 -2.98 -8.27
C LEU A 430 -18.38 -4.06 -8.45
N LEU A 431 -18.37 -4.71 -9.61
CA LEU A 431 -19.28 -5.81 -9.90
C LEU A 431 -18.99 -7.06 -9.05
N TRP A 432 -17.71 -7.38 -8.82
CA TRP A 432 -17.34 -8.52 -7.97
C TRP A 432 -17.66 -8.31 -6.48
N SER A 433 -17.26 -7.17 -5.88
CA SER A 433 -17.40 -6.97 -4.43
C SER A 433 -18.66 -6.21 -4.01
N GLY A 434 -19.33 -5.52 -4.93
CA GLY A 434 -20.49 -4.71 -4.62
C GLY A 434 -20.19 -3.37 -3.94
N GLY A 435 -19.00 -2.81 -4.13
CA GLY A 435 -18.66 -1.46 -3.65
C GLY A 435 -18.24 -1.37 -2.17
N GLY A 436 -18.52 -0.22 -1.54
CA GLY A 436 -18.22 0.06 -0.14
C GLY A 436 -16.78 0.53 0.13
N ARG A 437 -16.37 0.56 1.40
CA ARG A 437 -15.05 1.08 1.82
C ARG A 437 -13.86 0.44 1.09
N ALA A 438 -13.99 -0.84 0.79
CA ALA A 438 -12.95 -1.58 0.08
C ALA A 438 -12.87 -1.18 -1.40
N GLN A 439 -13.92 -0.64 -2.01
CA GLN A 439 -13.89 -0.04 -3.35
C GLN A 439 -13.17 1.32 -3.30
N ASP A 440 -13.51 2.18 -2.34
CA ASP A 440 -12.90 3.51 -2.17
C ASP A 440 -11.37 3.44 -2.05
N GLU A 441 -10.85 2.38 -1.40
CA GLU A 441 -9.42 2.14 -1.29
C GLU A 441 -8.76 1.90 -2.66
N TYR A 442 -9.38 1.09 -3.51
CA TYR A 442 -8.87 0.82 -4.85
C TYR A 442 -8.97 2.05 -5.75
N GLU A 443 -10.04 2.82 -5.65
CA GLU A 443 -10.20 4.08 -6.39
C GLU A 443 -9.10 5.07 -6.00
N ARG A 444 -8.75 5.16 -4.72
CA ARG A 444 -7.63 5.97 -4.24
C ARG A 444 -6.29 5.46 -4.78
N VAL A 445 -6.04 4.16 -4.73
CA VAL A 445 -4.82 3.55 -5.26
C VAL A 445 -4.69 3.83 -6.77
N VAL A 446 -5.76 3.63 -7.54
CA VAL A 446 -5.79 3.91 -8.98
C VAL A 446 -5.60 5.40 -9.26
N GLY A 447 -6.22 6.28 -8.47
CA GLY A 447 -6.02 7.72 -8.55
C GLY A 447 -4.55 8.11 -8.37
N ASN A 448 -3.90 7.54 -7.34
CA ASN A 448 -2.47 7.76 -7.09
C ASN A 448 -1.61 7.22 -8.25
N LEU A 449 -1.90 6.03 -8.77
CA LEU A 449 -1.18 5.46 -9.91
C LEU A 449 -1.29 6.34 -11.17
N LEU A 450 -2.41 7.01 -11.40
CA LEU A 450 -2.58 7.93 -12.52
C LEU A 450 -1.92 9.29 -12.28
N ALA A 451 -1.90 9.78 -11.05
CA ALA A 451 -1.42 11.13 -10.72
C ALA A 451 0.08 11.20 -10.44
N GLU A 452 0.66 10.19 -9.80
CA GLU A 452 2.04 10.23 -9.31
C GLU A 452 3.05 10.14 -10.46
N PRO A 453 3.95 11.13 -10.65
CA PRO A 453 4.91 11.13 -11.78
C PRO A 453 5.84 9.92 -11.81
N CYS A 454 6.08 9.30 -10.65
CA CYS A 454 6.96 8.13 -10.51
C CYS A 454 6.20 6.79 -10.57
N SER A 455 4.87 6.82 -10.70
CA SER A 455 4.06 5.62 -10.88
C SER A 455 4.50 4.84 -12.13
N PRO A 456 4.43 3.50 -12.12
CA PRO A 456 4.71 2.72 -13.32
C PRO A 456 3.86 3.14 -14.53
N TRP A 457 2.62 3.63 -14.32
CA TRP A 457 1.75 4.11 -15.41
C TRP A 457 2.22 5.43 -16.05
N ASN A 458 3.02 6.23 -15.33
CA ASN A 458 3.59 7.48 -15.84
C ASN A 458 5.05 7.32 -16.29
N ARG A 459 5.66 6.15 -16.04
CA ARG A 459 7.05 5.84 -16.40
C ARG A 459 7.15 4.88 -17.58
N VAL A 460 6.11 4.08 -17.84
CA VAL A 460 6.07 3.11 -18.93
C VAL A 460 5.00 3.53 -19.95
N PRO A 461 5.36 3.74 -21.23
CA PRO A 461 4.39 4.08 -22.26
C PRO A 461 3.41 2.92 -22.48
N TRP A 462 2.13 3.24 -22.71
CA TRP A 462 1.10 2.22 -22.92
C TRP A 462 1.40 1.37 -24.16
N ASP A 463 1.84 1.99 -25.24
CA ASP A 463 2.10 1.43 -26.57
C ASP A 463 3.50 0.80 -26.73
N LEU A 464 4.18 0.49 -25.60
CA LEU A 464 5.45 -0.24 -25.61
C LEU A 464 5.30 -1.59 -26.35
N PRO A 465 6.15 -1.93 -27.33
CA PRO A 465 6.14 -3.24 -27.96
C PRO A 465 6.42 -4.36 -26.96
N LEU A 466 5.46 -5.26 -26.75
CA LEU A 466 5.56 -6.34 -25.76
C LEU A 466 6.16 -7.61 -26.39
N THR A 467 7.48 -7.66 -26.49
CA THR A 467 8.28 -8.83 -26.91
C THR A 467 9.29 -9.19 -25.82
N ARG A 468 9.69 -10.47 -25.70
CA ARG A 468 10.75 -10.87 -24.75
C ARG A 468 12.01 -10.06 -24.99
N ASP A 469 12.41 -9.28 -23.99
CA ASP A 469 13.60 -8.41 -23.99
C ASP A 469 14.57 -8.74 -22.83
N TRP A 470 14.34 -9.87 -22.15
CA TRP A 470 15.24 -10.47 -21.15
C TRP A 470 15.90 -11.74 -21.70
N ALA A 471 17.08 -12.05 -21.14
CA ALA A 471 17.90 -13.20 -21.51
C ALA A 471 17.21 -14.54 -21.27
#